data_AF-A0A9E0UDR7-F1
#
_entry.id   AF-A0A9E0UDR7-F1
#
_cell.length_a   1.000
_cell.length_b   1.000
_cell.length_c   1.000
_cell.angle_alpha   90.00
_cell.angle_beta   90.00
_cell.angle_gamma   90.00
#
_symmetry.space_group_name_H-M   'P 1'
#
loop_
_entity.id
_entity.type
_entity.pdbx_description
1 polymer ?
#
loop_
_entity_poly.entity_id
_entity_poly.type
_entity_poly.pdbx_seq_one_letter_code
_entity_poly.pdbx_strand_id
1 'polypeptide(L)'
;QINNALYKFGQEAEVMFASHSWPRWGNERIQEVMRAQRDTYANLNNQSLHYANQGVTINQIHNVYQLPSSLWKQWPAHSYHGSSEHNSRGVINRFLGYWDGNPATLIPLSPEDSAPLYVEMMGGSAKIMAKGKQLYAKGKYLEASEILNRLVFAQPKNQAAKDLLADVFEQIGYQKESPSLRNSFLQGAYELRTGLPGGVPVKSSGPDVIRAMSTENWLDFLGISVDPRKAEDMKFVINLVTPDNGEKYLVEMSNATLTNIKDQQAKNPDLTITINRVDLNQVMMGVNTFDDLVKDGKAKFEGDRKPFDQLRSLMVSFTPNFEILPGTAAKKPTPGAKPMEVPDLLPPDSAGD
;
A
#
# COMPACT_ATOMS: atom_id res chain seq x y z
N GLN A 1 3.60 -16.74 -18.54
CA GLN A 1 3.04 -15.95 -19.66
C GLN A 1 4.09 -15.60 -20.71
N ILE A 2 5.24 -15.02 -20.36
CA ILE A 2 6.32 -14.67 -21.32
C ILE A 2 6.74 -15.86 -22.20
N ASN A 3 6.97 -17.04 -21.61
CA ASN A 3 7.32 -18.24 -22.38
C ASN A 3 6.24 -18.60 -23.42
N ASN A 4 4.95 -18.46 -23.07
CA ASN A 4 3.86 -18.74 -24.01
C ASN A 4 3.88 -17.72 -25.17
N ALA A 5 4.11 -16.43 -24.90
CA ALA A 5 4.21 -15.41 -25.93
C ALA A 5 5.42 -15.65 -26.86
N LEU A 6 6.55 -16.08 -26.31
CA LEU A 6 7.76 -16.39 -27.07
C LEU A 6 7.52 -17.51 -28.09
N TYR A 7 6.83 -18.58 -27.68
CA TYR A 7 6.55 -19.72 -28.56
C TYR A 7 5.29 -19.54 -29.43
N LYS A 8 4.43 -18.56 -29.13
CA LYS A 8 3.26 -18.22 -29.98
C LYS A 8 3.58 -17.17 -31.04
N PHE A 9 4.44 -16.21 -30.73
CA PHE A 9 4.66 -15.02 -31.56
C PHE A 9 6.15 -14.69 -31.73
N GLY A 10 6.94 -14.86 -30.67
CA GLY A 10 8.35 -14.46 -30.68
C GLY A 10 9.24 -15.23 -31.68
N GLN A 11 8.80 -16.39 -32.18
CA GLN A 11 9.52 -17.12 -33.23
C GLN A 11 9.46 -16.43 -34.61
N GLU A 12 8.45 -15.59 -34.84
CA GLU A 12 8.20 -14.93 -36.13
C GLU A 12 8.24 -13.40 -36.04
N ALA A 13 8.20 -12.84 -34.82
CA ALA A 13 8.16 -11.40 -34.62
C ALA A 13 9.40 -10.68 -35.17
N GLU A 14 9.19 -9.61 -35.92
CA GLU A 14 10.26 -8.72 -36.43
C GLU A 14 10.43 -7.45 -35.61
N VAL A 15 9.37 -7.05 -34.88
CA VAL A 15 9.36 -5.91 -33.95
C VAL A 15 8.61 -6.29 -32.68
N MET A 16 9.18 -5.91 -31.52
CA MET A 16 8.55 -6.03 -30.21
C MET A 16 8.55 -4.67 -29.53
N PHE A 17 7.42 -4.27 -28.97
CA PHE A 17 7.25 -3.05 -28.18
C PHE A 17 6.37 -3.36 -26.95
N ALA A 18 6.36 -2.45 -25.99
CA ALA A 18 5.58 -2.55 -24.76
C ALA A 18 5.02 -1.18 -24.40
N SER A 19 4.12 -1.13 -23.42
CA SER A 19 3.58 0.12 -22.90
C SER A 19 4.64 1.01 -22.22
N HIS A 20 5.81 0.45 -21.88
CA HIS A 20 6.93 1.15 -21.25
C HIS A 20 8.24 0.87 -21.98
N SER A 21 9.15 1.85 -21.93
CA SER A 21 10.48 1.82 -22.56
C SER A 21 10.44 1.70 -24.11
N TRP A 22 11.60 1.46 -24.72
CA TRP A 22 11.77 1.52 -26.17
C TRP A 22 11.68 0.13 -26.86
N PRO A 23 11.17 0.07 -28.11
CA PRO A 23 11.05 -1.16 -28.91
C PRO A 23 12.37 -1.90 -29.21
N ARG A 24 12.23 -3.12 -29.74
CA ARG A 24 13.30 -4.02 -30.21
C ARG A 24 12.97 -4.50 -31.61
N TRP A 25 13.96 -4.49 -32.51
CA TRP A 25 13.83 -4.98 -33.88
C TRP A 25 14.76 -6.15 -34.13
N GLY A 26 14.35 -7.02 -35.06
CA GLY A 26 15.07 -8.23 -35.43
C GLY A 26 14.69 -9.42 -34.55
N ASN A 27 14.33 -10.54 -35.19
CA ASN A 27 13.79 -11.70 -34.51
C ASN A 27 14.74 -12.28 -33.44
N GLU A 28 16.03 -12.40 -33.76
CA GLU A 28 17.04 -12.91 -32.81
C GLU A 28 17.10 -12.07 -31.53
N ARG A 29 17.12 -10.75 -31.66
CA ARG A 29 17.16 -9.82 -30.52
C ARG A 29 15.87 -9.89 -29.70
N ILE A 30 14.71 -10.05 -30.36
CA ILE A 30 13.44 -10.22 -29.67
C ILE A 30 13.44 -11.50 -28.85
N GLN A 31 13.86 -12.63 -29.45
CA GLN A 31 13.95 -13.89 -28.74
C GLN A 31 14.95 -13.86 -27.58
N GLU A 32 16.12 -13.21 -27.76
CA GLU A 32 17.10 -12.99 -26.70
C GLU A 32 16.45 -12.28 -25.50
N VAL A 33 15.81 -11.13 -25.73
CA VAL A 33 15.17 -10.33 -24.67
C VAL A 33 14.03 -11.10 -23.99
N MET A 34 13.18 -11.79 -24.76
CA MET A 34 12.07 -12.57 -24.20
C MET A 34 12.57 -13.74 -23.34
N ARG A 35 13.65 -14.42 -23.75
CA ARG A 35 14.28 -15.49 -22.95
C ARG A 35 14.92 -14.92 -21.70
N ALA A 36 15.65 -13.81 -21.79
CA ALA A 36 16.23 -13.13 -20.65
C ALA A 36 15.16 -12.76 -19.61
N GLN A 37 14.07 -12.12 -20.03
CA GLN A 37 12.95 -11.76 -19.16
C GLN A 37 12.28 -12.99 -18.53
N ARG A 38 11.95 -13.99 -19.35
CA ARG A 38 11.38 -15.26 -18.86
C ARG A 38 12.26 -15.88 -17.77
N ASP A 39 13.56 -15.98 -18.04
CA ASP A 39 14.51 -16.68 -17.19
C ASP A 39 14.82 -15.88 -15.93
N THR A 40 14.83 -14.54 -15.98
CA THR A 40 14.94 -13.67 -14.80
C THR A 40 13.81 -13.91 -13.81
N TYR A 41 12.55 -13.86 -14.24
CA TYR A 41 11.41 -14.09 -13.34
C TYR A 41 11.34 -15.55 -12.86
N ALA A 42 11.61 -16.52 -13.74
CA ALA A 42 11.62 -17.93 -13.37
C ALA A 42 12.74 -18.24 -12.37
N ASN A 43 13.95 -17.69 -12.57
CA ASN A 43 15.07 -17.87 -11.66
C ASN A 43 14.79 -17.23 -10.30
N LEU A 44 14.32 -15.98 -10.28
CA LEU A 44 13.93 -15.30 -9.04
C LEU A 44 12.93 -16.13 -8.23
N ASN A 45 11.88 -16.64 -8.87
CA ASN A 45 10.90 -17.51 -8.21
C ASN A 45 11.54 -18.81 -7.71
N ASN A 46 12.17 -19.57 -8.61
CA ASN A 46 12.62 -20.92 -8.32
C ASN A 46 13.77 -20.94 -7.32
N GLN A 47 14.74 -20.03 -7.45
CA GLN A 47 15.88 -19.95 -6.56
C GLN A 47 15.47 -19.43 -5.17
N SER A 48 14.53 -18.48 -5.10
CA SER A 48 14.00 -18.03 -3.80
C SER A 48 13.30 -19.18 -3.06
N LEU A 49 12.49 -19.96 -3.76
CA LEU A 49 11.83 -21.14 -3.17
C LEU A 49 12.80 -22.28 -2.88
N HIS A 50 13.86 -22.43 -3.68
CA HIS A 50 14.93 -23.39 -3.39
C HIS A 50 15.60 -23.05 -2.05
N TYR A 51 15.98 -21.79 -1.84
CA TYR A 51 16.54 -21.34 -0.57
C TYR A 51 15.54 -21.44 0.59
N ALA A 52 14.26 -21.13 0.35
CA ALA A 52 13.23 -21.29 1.38
C ALA A 52 13.09 -22.76 1.82
N ASN A 53 13.14 -23.71 0.88
CA ASN A 53 13.16 -25.14 1.19
C ASN A 53 14.45 -25.60 1.89
N GLN A 54 15.51 -24.79 1.89
CA GLN A 54 16.74 -24.99 2.67
C GLN A 54 16.73 -24.27 4.03
N GLY A 55 15.60 -23.66 4.40
CA GLY A 55 15.43 -22.95 5.68
C GLY A 55 15.83 -21.47 5.66
N VAL A 56 16.14 -20.90 4.48
CA VAL A 56 16.35 -19.44 4.36
C VAL A 56 15.01 -18.74 4.52
N THR A 57 14.94 -17.78 5.44
CA THR A 57 13.68 -17.10 5.76
C THR A 57 13.42 -15.85 4.90
N ILE A 58 12.21 -15.30 5.00
CA ILE A 58 11.83 -14.00 4.38
C ILE A 58 12.75 -12.86 4.82
N ASN A 59 13.35 -12.96 6.02
CA ASN A 59 14.27 -11.96 6.57
C ASN A 59 15.73 -12.19 6.17
N GLN A 60 16.03 -13.25 5.41
CA GLN A 60 17.38 -13.61 4.97
C GLN A 60 17.55 -13.65 3.46
N ILE A 61 16.47 -13.97 2.71
CA ILE A 61 16.55 -14.27 1.28
C ILE A 61 17.23 -13.19 0.44
N HIS A 62 16.97 -11.93 0.75
CA HIS A 62 17.51 -10.78 0.03
C HIS A 62 19.04 -10.64 0.15
N ASN A 63 19.66 -11.32 1.13
CA ASN A 63 21.12 -11.32 1.33
C ASN A 63 21.81 -12.48 0.61
N VAL A 64 21.07 -13.51 0.19
CA VAL A 64 21.63 -14.73 -0.42
C VAL A 64 21.20 -14.93 -1.86
N TYR A 65 20.02 -14.45 -2.24
CA TYR A 65 19.60 -14.47 -3.63
C TYR A 65 20.41 -13.46 -4.45
N GLN A 66 21.00 -13.94 -5.55
CA GLN A 66 21.64 -13.11 -6.55
C GLN A 66 21.18 -13.58 -7.93
N LEU A 67 20.91 -12.60 -8.80
CA LEU A 67 20.65 -12.91 -10.20
C LEU A 67 21.90 -13.55 -10.83
N PRO A 68 21.78 -14.69 -11.53
CA PRO A 68 22.92 -15.34 -12.17
C PRO A 68 23.65 -14.39 -13.13
N SER A 69 24.98 -14.47 -13.20
CA SER A 69 25.80 -13.58 -14.03
C SER A 69 25.41 -13.60 -15.52
N SER A 70 24.94 -14.73 -16.03
CA SER A 70 24.44 -14.87 -17.41
C SER A 70 23.20 -14.01 -17.70
N LEU A 71 22.36 -13.76 -16.69
CA LEU A 71 21.20 -12.88 -16.78
C LEU A 71 21.59 -11.45 -16.42
N TRP A 72 22.35 -11.25 -15.34
CA TRP A 72 22.75 -9.92 -14.87
C TRP A 72 23.52 -9.12 -15.92
N LYS A 73 24.31 -9.75 -16.80
CA LYS A 73 25.01 -9.06 -17.89
C LYS A 73 24.09 -8.56 -19.01
N GLN A 74 22.79 -8.86 -18.97
CA GLN A 74 21.84 -8.47 -19.99
C GLN A 74 20.96 -7.33 -19.46
N TRP A 75 21.03 -6.15 -20.09
CA TRP A 75 20.24 -4.97 -19.71
C TRP A 75 18.76 -5.24 -19.40
N PRO A 76 18.01 -6.08 -20.16
CA PRO A 76 16.62 -6.37 -19.84
C PRO A 76 16.41 -7.00 -18.46
N ALA A 77 17.42 -7.67 -17.89
CA ALA A 77 17.31 -8.34 -16.60
C ALA A 77 17.63 -7.42 -15.40
N HIS A 78 18.09 -6.18 -15.65
CA HIS A 78 18.41 -5.24 -14.58
C HIS A 78 17.15 -4.75 -13.87
N SER A 79 17.33 -4.40 -12.60
CA SER A 79 16.27 -4.07 -11.66
C SER A 79 16.02 -2.55 -11.59
N TYR A 80 15.48 -1.96 -12.67
CA TYR A 80 15.18 -0.52 -12.77
C TYR A 80 13.76 -0.13 -12.33
N HIS A 81 12.96 -1.08 -11.83
CA HIS A 81 11.65 -0.78 -11.25
C HIS A 81 11.46 -1.59 -9.97
N GLY A 82 11.47 -2.91 -10.09
CA GLY A 82 11.65 -3.80 -8.95
C GLY A 82 13.10 -3.90 -8.50
N SER A 83 13.38 -4.79 -7.56
CA SER A 83 14.73 -5.16 -7.11
C SER A 83 14.82 -6.64 -6.73
N SER A 84 16.02 -7.22 -6.82
CA SER A 84 16.24 -8.59 -6.35
C SER A 84 15.99 -8.72 -4.85
N GLU A 85 16.34 -7.70 -4.06
CA GLU A 85 16.15 -7.69 -2.61
C GLU A 85 14.68 -7.77 -2.22
N HIS A 86 13.82 -6.85 -2.68
CA HIS A 86 12.43 -6.86 -2.24
C HIS A 86 11.57 -7.91 -2.99
N ASN A 87 11.88 -8.24 -4.25
CA ASN A 87 11.08 -9.21 -5.00
C ASN A 87 11.31 -10.64 -4.51
N SER A 88 12.53 -10.99 -4.09
CA SER A 88 12.81 -12.31 -3.51
C SER A 88 12.05 -12.52 -2.19
N ARG A 89 11.95 -11.48 -1.36
CA ARG A 89 11.06 -11.47 -0.18
C ARG A 89 9.60 -11.59 -0.57
N GLY A 90 9.19 -10.92 -1.64
CA GLY A 90 7.84 -11.01 -2.20
C GLY A 90 7.47 -12.43 -2.65
N VAL A 91 8.41 -13.16 -3.26
CA VAL A 91 8.22 -14.59 -3.58
C VAL A 91 7.99 -15.39 -2.30
N ILE A 92 8.85 -15.25 -1.28
CA ILE A 92 8.65 -15.98 -0.02
C ILE A 92 7.31 -15.62 0.62
N ASN A 93 6.97 -14.33 0.69
CA ASN A 93 5.71 -13.87 1.28
C ASN A 93 4.48 -14.46 0.57
N ARG A 94 4.54 -14.61 -0.76
CA ARG A 94 3.46 -15.22 -1.53
C ARG A 94 3.21 -16.69 -1.14
N PHE A 95 4.26 -17.45 -0.87
CA PHE A 95 4.16 -18.90 -0.66
C PHE A 95 4.11 -19.31 0.81
N LEU A 96 4.79 -18.58 1.70
CA LEU A 96 4.96 -18.92 3.12
C LEU A 96 4.41 -17.85 4.07
N GLY A 97 3.99 -16.69 3.55
CA GLY A 97 3.52 -15.56 4.35
C GLY A 97 4.65 -14.73 4.95
N TYR A 98 4.26 -13.82 5.85
CA TYR A 98 5.15 -12.81 6.42
C TYR A 98 6.06 -13.34 7.55
N TRP A 99 5.67 -14.46 8.18
CA TRP A 99 6.33 -14.98 9.37
C TRP A 99 7.53 -15.85 8.99
N ASP A 100 8.65 -15.68 9.69
CA ASP A 100 9.91 -16.37 9.40
C ASP A 100 10.05 -17.74 10.08
N GLY A 101 9.03 -18.20 10.82
CA GLY A 101 9.01 -19.48 11.51
C GLY A 101 9.64 -19.47 12.91
N ASN A 102 10.24 -18.36 13.34
CA ASN A 102 10.79 -18.24 14.69
C ASN A 102 9.72 -17.76 15.69
N PRO A 103 9.45 -18.46 16.81
CA PRO A 103 8.49 -17.98 17.81
C PRO A 103 8.80 -16.59 18.38
N ALA A 104 10.07 -16.18 18.40
CA ALA A 104 10.47 -14.84 18.86
C ALA A 104 9.91 -13.70 17.99
N THR A 105 9.50 -13.98 16.76
CA THR A 105 8.96 -13.01 15.79
C THR A 105 7.48 -13.21 15.50
N LEU A 106 6.81 -14.14 16.20
CA LEU A 106 5.38 -14.44 15.97
C LEU A 106 4.47 -13.36 16.54
N ILE A 107 4.77 -12.88 17.75
CA ILE A 107 4.02 -11.81 18.43
C ILE A 107 5.05 -10.78 18.98
N PRO A 108 5.74 -10.05 18.10
CA PRO A 108 6.75 -9.08 18.54
C PRO A 108 6.07 -7.86 19.18
N LEU A 109 6.79 -7.19 20.08
CA LEU A 109 6.44 -5.83 20.51
C LEU A 109 6.42 -4.90 19.29
N SER A 110 5.56 -3.89 19.31
CA SER A 110 5.62 -2.80 18.33
C SER A 110 7.00 -2.12 18.38
N PRO A 111 7.49 -1.56 17.26
CA PRO A 111 8.79 -0.91 17.22
C PRO A 111 8.97 0.20 18.26
N GLU A 112 7.94 1.00 18.51
CA GLU A 112 7.90 2.08 19.51
C GLU A 112 7.96 1.57 20.95
N ASP A 113 7.39 0.40 21.23
CA ASP A 113 7.38 -0.21 22.56
C ASP A 113 8.72 -0.88 22.89
N SER A 114 9.36 -1.51 21.89
CA SER A 114 10.64 -2.21 22.07
C SER A 114 11.86 -1.28 22.02
N ALA A 115 11.78 -0.16 21.30
CA ALA A 115 12.90 0.73 21.07
C ALA A 115 13.55 1.30 22.35
N PRO A 116 12.82 1.74 23.39
CA PRO A 116 13.40 2.22 24.64
C PRO A 116 14.32 1.20 25.33
N LEU A 117 13.94 -0.08 25.34
CA LEU A 117 14.75 -1.16 25.92
C LEU A 117 16.09 -1.30 25.17
N TYR A 118 16.08 -1.27 23.84
CA TYR A 118 17.31 -1.30 23.06
C TYR A 118 18.21 -0.09 23.37
N VAL A 119 17.63 1.10 23.52
CA VAL A 119 18.40 2.30 23.87
C VAL A 119 19.04 2.17 25.24
N GLU A 120 18.32 1.65 26.23
CA GLU A 120 18.85 1.35 27.57
C GLU A 120 20.01 0.35 27.49
N MET A 121 19.80 -0.81 26.85
CA MET A 121 20.80 -1.88 26.75
C MET A 121 22.06 -1.46 25.99
N MET A 122 21.93 -0.58 24.99
CA MET A 122 23.08 -0.02 24.25
C MET A 122 23.79 1.12 25.01
N GLY A 123 23.32 1.46 26.21
CA GLY A 123 23.92 2.44 27.10
C GLY A 123 23.59 3.89 26.74
N GLY A 124 22.40 4.12 26.18
CA GLY A 124 21.80 5.43 25.96
C GLY A 124 22.10 6.07 24.60
N SER A 125 21.33 7.12 24.31
CA SER A 125 21.36 7.90 23.05
C SER A 125 22.78 8.31 22.63
N ALA A 126 23.60 8.82 23.55
CA ALA A 126 24.95 9.30 23.24
C ALA A 126 25.87 8.17 22.71
N LYS A 127 25.79 6.95 23.27
CA LYS A 127 26.59 5.82 22.80
C LYS A 127 26.14 5.34 21.43
N ILE A 128 24.82 5.28 21.21
CA ILE A 128 24.26 4.92 19.89
C ILE A 128 24.69 5.94 18.84
N MET A 129 24.59 7.24 19.13
CA MET A 129 25.01 8.30 18.21
C MET A 129 26.50 8.20 17.86
N ALA A 130 27.37 7.97 18.86
CA ALA A 130 28.79 7.77 18.61
C ALA A 130 29.06 6.54 17.72
N LYS A 131 28.37 5.42 17.99
CA LYS A 131 28.49 4.19 17.19
C LYS A 131 27.94 4.36 15.77
N GLY A 132 26.80 5.04 15.62
CA GLY A 132 26.18 5.35 14.33
C GLY A 132 27.12 6.17 13.44
N LYS A 133 27.75 7.22 13.98
CA LYS A 133 28.78 7.99 13.27
C LYS A 133 29.97 7.14 12.84
N GLN A 134 30.43 6.23 13.71
CA GLN A 134 31.52 5.31 13.38
C GLN A 134 31.14 4.36 12.23
N LEU A 135 29.92 3.80 12.25
CA LEU A 135 29.44 2.91 11.19
C LEU A 135 29.25 3.65 9.87
N TYR A 136 28.66 4.85 9.92
CA TYR A 136 28.53 5.75 8.77
C TYR A 136 29.89 6.04 8.13
N ALA A 137 30.89 6.45 8.91
CA ALA A 137 32.24 6.74 8.41
C ALA A 137 32.94 5.51 7.79
N LYS A 138 32.50 4.29 8.12
CA LYS A 138 33.01 3.03 7.56
C LYS A 138 32.20 2.53 6.37
N GLY A 139 31.17 3.26 5.92
CA GLY A 139 30.26 2.82 4.87
C GLY A 139 29.32 1.68 5.27
N LYS A 140 29.19 1.40 6.57
CA LYS A 140 28.34 0.34 7.13
C LYS A 140 26.92 0.85 7.34
N TYR A 141 26.29 1.25 6.25
CA TYR A 141 25.03 2.01 6.29
C TYR A 141 23.84 1.19 6.77
N LEU A 142 23.75 -0.10 6.41
CA LEU A 142 22.65 -0.95 6.89
C LEU A 142 22.74 -1.16 8.40
N GLU A 143 23.94 -1.44 8.93
CA GLU A 143 24.14 -1.57 10.38
C GLU A 143 23.91 -0.25 11.12
N ALA A 144 24.32 0.88 10.54
CA ALA A 144 24.04 2.20 11.10
C ALA A 144 22.52 2.45 11.15
N SER A 145 21.81 2.13 10.07
CA SER A 145 20.36 2.32 9.98
C SER A 145 19.61 1.52 11.05
N GLU A 146 20.03 0.29 11.33
CA GLU A 146 19.37 -0.58 12.31
C GLU A 146 19.38 0.04 13.72
N ILE A 147 20.54 0.49 14.20
CA ILE A 147 20.66 1.04 15.55
C ILE A 147 20.11 2.46 15.67
N LEU A 148 20.25 3.28 14.62
CA LEU A 148 19.75 4.65 14.62
C LEU A 148 18.23 4.68 14.49
N ASN A 149 17.63 3.76 13.73
CA ASN A 149 16.18 3.63 13.67
C ASN A 149 15.59 3.29 15.04
N ARG A 150 16.20 2.37 15.80
CA ARG A 150 15.78 2.11 17.20
C ARG A 150 15.84 3.38 18.04
N LEU A 151 16.89 4.18 17.91
CA LEU A 151 16.99 5.44 18.64
C LEU A 151 15.90 6.45 18.25
N VAL A 152 15.57 6.57 16.96
CA VAL A 152 14.52 7.47 16.47
C VAL A 152 13.14 7.03 16.97
N PHE A 153 12.83 5.73 16.96
CA PHE A 153 11.59 5.21 17.53
C PHE A 153 11.49 5.46 19.05
N ALA A 154 12.58 5.29 19.80
CA ALA A 154 12.60 5.58 21.23
C ALA A 154 12.55 7.08 21.56
N GLN A 155 13.10 7.92 20.68
CA GLN A 155 13.29 9.35 20.90
C GLN A 155 12.89 10.15 19.63
N PRO A 156 11.59 10.19 19.27
CA PRO A 156 11.13 10.81 18.01
C PRO A 156 11.43 12.31 17.89
N LYS A 157 11.63 12.99 19.03
CA LYS A 157 12.00 14.42 19.09
C LYS A 157 13.51 14.67 19.00
N ASN A 158 14.34 13.63 18.91
CA ASN A 158 15.79 13.75 18.83
C ASN A 158 16.21 14.06 17.37
N GLN A 159 16.25 15.34 17.02
CA GLN A 159 16.57 15.77 15.66
C GLN A 159 17.97 15.31 15.22
N ALA A 160 18.97 15.34 16.10
CA ALA A 160 20.31 14.87 15.75
C ALA A 160 20.36 13.39 15.36
N ALA A 161 19.56 12.53 16.00
CA ALA A 161 19.43 11.13 15.63
C ALA A 161 18.72 10.97 14.28
N LYS A 162 17.64 11.74 14.06
CA LYS A 162 16.93 11.76 12.78
C LYS A 162 17.83 12.21 11.63
N ASP A 163 18.60 13.26 11.82
CA ASP A 163 19.53 13.80 10.82
C ASP A 163 20.59 12.77 10.45
N LEU A 164 21.18 12.09 11.43
CA LEU A 164 22.18 11.05 11.16
C LEU A 164 21.57 9.81 10.47
N LEU A 165 20.35 9.42 10.83
CA LEU A 165 19.63 8.36 10.12
C LEU A 165 19.28 8.78 8.69
N ALA A 166 18.94 10.05 8.47
CA ALA A 166 18.68 10.60 7.14
C ALA A 166 19.94 10.56 6.27
N ASP A 167 21.11 10.92 6.81
CA ASP A 167 22.39 10.79 6.09
C ASP A 167 22.68 9.34 5.69
N VAL A 168 22.41 8.39 6.60
CA VAL A 168 22.54 6.95 6.33
C VAL A 168 21.61 6.51 5.19
N PHE A 169 20.33 6.88 5.26
CA PHE A 169 19.36 6.57 4.20
C PHE A 169 19.75 7.20 2.86
N GLU A 170 20.24 8.44 2.88
CA GLU A 170 20.70 9.13 1.67
C GLU A 170 21.84 8.36 0.98
N GLN A 171 22.83 7.90 1.75
CA GLN A 171 23.93 7.09 1.22
C GLN A 171 23.45 5.74 0.66
N ILE A 172 22.48 5.09 1.31
CA ILE A 172 21.88 3.87 0.77
C ILE A 172 21.17 4.18 -0.54
N GLY A 173 20.35 5.24 -0.59
CA GLY A 173 19.62 5.65 -1.79
C GLY A 173 20.54 5.95 -2.97
N TYR A 174 21.70 6.59 -2.75
CA TYR A 174 22.70 6.83 -3.79
C TYR A 174 23.30 5.56 -4.39
N GLN A 175 23.31 4.45 -3.64
CA GLN A 175 23.87 3.17 -4.09
C GLN A 175 22.83 2.24 -4.73
N LYS A 176 21.55 2.61 -4.74
CA LYS A 176 20.50 1.77 -5.32
C LYS A 176 20.34 2.03 -6.81
N GLU A 177 20.49 0.96 -7.58
CA GLU A 177 20.18 0.94 -9.02
C GLU A 177 18.67 1.06 -9.28
N SER A 178 17.86 0.44 -8.43
CA SER A 178 16.39 0.55 -8.50
C SER A 178 15.94 1.96 -8.08
N PRO A 179 15.27 2.72 -8.97
CA PRO A 179 14.66 4.00 -8.65
C PRO A 179 13.65 3.89 -7.51
N SER A 180 12.89 2.80 -7.41
CA SER A 180 11.93 2.57 -6.32
C SER A 180 12.63 2.55 -4.97
N LEU A 181 13.70 1.75 -4.83
CA LEU A 181 14.47 1.71 -3.58
C LEU A 181 15.15 3.05 -3.30
N ARG A 182 15.77 3.66 -4.32
CA ARG A 182 16.38 4.99 -4.21
C ARG A 182 15.37 5.99 -3.64
N ASN A 183 14.21 6.10 -4.28
CA ASN A 183 13.18 7.07 -3.90
C ASN A 183 12.66 6.82 -2.49
N SER A 184 12.44 5.56 -2.08
CA SER A 184 12.02 5.25 -0.72
C SER A 184 13.03 5.71 0.34
N PHE A 185 14.32 5.44 0.14
CA PHE A 185 15.35 5.88 1.09
C PHE A 185 15.52 7.41 1.09
N LEU A 186 15.52 8.05 -0.08
CA LEU A 186 15.63 9.51 -0.17
C LEU A 186 14.41 10.23 0.41
N GLN A 187 13.20 9.69 0.21
CA GLN A 187 11.98 10.22 0.83
C GLN A 187 12.03 10.09 2.36
N GLY A 188 12.47 8.94 2.88
CA GLY A 188 12.67 8.77 4.33
C GLY A 188 13.69 9.76 4.89
N ALA A 189 14.81 9.99 4.19
CA ALA A 189 15.80 10.99 4.57
C ALA A 189 15.22 12.42 4.59
N TYR A 190 14.42 12.76 3.58
CA TYR A 190 13.72 14.04 3.52
C TYR A 190 12.80 14.22 4.73
N GLU A 191 11.90 13.27 4.99
CA GLU A 191 10.94 13.34 6.09
C GLU A 191 11.60 13.44 7.47
N LEU A 192 12.69 12.71 7.71
CA LEU A 192 13.43 12.79 8.98
C LEU A 192 13.99 14.21 9.24
N ARG A 193 14.44 14.88 8.18
CA ARG A 193 15.02 16.23 8.24
C ARG A 193 13.94 17.32 8.32
N THR A 194 12.86 17.20 7.56
CA THR A 194 11.90 18.30 7.37
C THR A 194 10.51 18.05 7.95
N GLY A 195 10.19 16.80 8.30
CA GLY A 195 8.82 16.33 8.49
C GLY A 195 8.11 16.05 7.17
N LEU A 196 6.92 15.45 7.26
CA LEU A 196 6.02 15.24 6.13
C LEU A 196 5.69 16.58 5.47
N PRO A 197 5.72 16.66 4.14
CA PRO A 197 5.26 17.84 3.44
C PRO A 197 3.78 18.06 3.78
N GLY A 198 3.48 19.18 4.44
CA GLY A 198 2.10 19.62 4.62
C GLY A 198 1.49 20.01 3.27
N GLY A 199 0.16 20.04 3.18
CA GLY A 199 -0.54 20.41 1.96
C GLY A 199 -1.79 19.57 1.76
N VAL A 200 -2.53 19.88 0.69
CA VAL A 200 -3.67 19.05 0.26
C VAL A 200 -3.07 17.87 -0.53
N PRO A 201 -3.29 16.62 -0.10
CA PRO A 201 -2.90 15.46 -0.89
C PRO A 201 -3.50 15.54 -2.30
N VAL A 202 -2.77 15.06 -3.29
CA VAL A 202 -3.28 15.01 -4.66
C VAL A 202 -4.50 14.11 -4.71
N LYS A 203 -5.60 14.61 -5.28
CA LYS A 203 -6.78 13.78 -5.56
C LYS A 203 -6.48 12.81 -6.69
N SER A 204 -6.57 11.52 -6.44
CA SER A 204 -6.32 10.44 -7.41
C SER A 204 -7.59 9.77 -7.91
N SER A 205 -8.67 9.84 -7.12
CA SER A 205 -9.99 9.34 -7.48
C SER A 205 -10.68 10.34 -8.41
N GLY A 206 -10.37 10.28 -9.71
CA GLY A 206 -11.09 11.06 -10.72
C GLY A 206 -12.55 10.61 -10.88
N PRO A 207 -13.44 11.44 -11.44
CA PRO A 207 -14.84 11.07 -11.67
C PRO A 207 -15.03 9.76 -12.43
N ASP A 208 -14.13 9.42 -13.36
CA ASP A 208 -14.17 8.17 -14.11
C ASP A 208 -13.87 6.92 -13.27
N VAL A 209 -12.93 7.03 -12.31
CA VAL A 209 -12.61 5.94 -11.39
C VAL A 209 -13.82 5.63 -10.51
N ILE A 210 -14.48 6.68 -10.00
CA ILE A 210 -15.66 6.53 -9.15
C ILE A 210 -16.86 6.00 -9.94
N ARG A 211 -17.03 6.42 -11.20
CA ARG A 211 -18.04 5.85 -12.11
C ARG A 211 -17.80 4.37 -12.40
N ALA A 212 -16.54 3.96 -12.55
CA ALA A 212 -16.16 2.57 -12.83
C ALA A 212 -16.20 1.66 -11.58
N MET A 213 -16.21 2.24 -10.37
CA MET A 213 -16.34 1.49 -9.12
C MET A 213 -17.73 0.84 -9.03
N SER A 214 -17.77 -0.47 -8.74
CA SER A 214 -19.03 -1.17 -8.47
C SER A 214 -19.66 -0.67 -7.18
N THR A 215 -20.99 -0.77 -7.08
CA THR A 215 -21.71 -0.44 -5.84
C THR A 215 -21.22 -1.31 -4.67
N GLU A 216 -20.92 -2.58 -4.93
CA GLU A 216 -20.32 -3.51 -3.95
C GLU A 216 -18.98 -3.02 -3.41
N ASN A 217 -18.01 -2.66 -4.28
CA ASN A 217 -16.71 -2.16 -3.84
C ASN A 217 -16.85 -0.89 -2.98
N TRP A 218 -17.82 -0.03 -3.30
CA TRP A 218 -18.09 1.15 -2.49
C TRP A 218 -18.68 0.78 -1.12
N LEU A 219 -19.63 -0.15 -1.06
CA LEU A 219 -20.19 -0.64 0.21
C LEU A 219 -19.13 -1.36 1.06
N ASP A 220 -18.25 -2.15 0.45
CA ASP A 220 -17.11 -2.78 1.12
C ASP A 220 -16.16 -1.71 1.68
N PHE A 221 -15.91 -0.66 0.90
CA PHE A 221 -15.13 0.49 1.37
C PHE A 221 -15.80 1.19 2.56
N LEU A 222 -17.13 1.39 2.54
CA LEU A 222 -17.85 1.92 3.71
C LEU A 222 -17.66 1.01 4.93
N GLY A 223 -17.66 -0.31 4.73
CA GLY A 223 -17.37 -1.28 5.78
C GLY A 223 -15.98 -1.12 6.38
N ILE A 224 -14.96 -0.84 5.56
CA ILE A 224 -13.60 -0.51 6.02
C ILE A 224 -13.57 0.83 6.79
N SER A 225 -14.39 1.80 6.37
CA SER A 225 -14.46 3.12 7.00
C SER A 225 -15.21 3.19 8.32
N VAL A 226 -15.94 2.14 8.72
CA VAL A 226 -16.61 2.10 10.03
C VAL A 226 -15.57 2.08 11.17
N ASP A 227 -15.78 2.90 12.21
CA ASP A 227 -15.10 2.72 13.51
C ASP A 227 -15.86 1.67 14.35
N PRO A 228 -15.38 0.41 14.43
CA PRO A 228 -16.11 -0.64 15.15
C PRO A 228 -16.25 -0.34 16.65
N ARG A 229 -15.35 0.46 17.23
CA ARG A 229 -15.40 0.83 18.66
C ARG A 229 -16.60 1.70 19.01
N LYS A 230 -17.22 2.33 18.02
CA LYS A 230 -18.43 3.15 18.17
C LYS A 230 -19.69 2.40 17.74
N ALA A 231 -19.55 1.23 17.12
CA ALA A 231 -20.63 0.45 16.54
C ALA A 231 -21.10 -0.71 17.44
N GLU A 232 -20.55 -0.81 18.67
CA GLU A 232 -20.96 -1.82 19.64
C GLU A 232 -22.48 -1.76 19.88
N ASP A 233 -23.12 -2.93 19.90
CA ASP A 233 -24.57 -3.14 20.01
C ASP A 233 -25.46 -2.49 18.93
N MET A 234 -24.90 -1.75 17.98
CA MET A 234 -25.67 -1.23 16.85
C MET A 234 -26.13 -2.38 15.96
N LYS A 235 -27.43 -2.40 15.66
CA LYS A 235 -28.07 -3.38 14.78
C LYS A 235 -29.07 -2.67 13.89
N PHE A 236 -28.88 -2.80 12.58
CA PHE A 236 -29.84 -2.30 11.60
C PHE A 236 -29.68 -3.02 10.26
N VAL A 237 -30.75 -3.00 9.47
CA VAL A 237 -30.77 -3.51 8.11
C VAL A 237 -31.28 -2.43 7.16
N ILE A 238 -30.46 -2.10 6.16
CA ILE A 238 -30.77 -1.12 5.11
C ILE A 238 -30.86 -1.85 3.77
N ASN A 239 -31.97 -1.67 3.07
CA ASN A 239 -32.09 -2.03 1.66
C ASN A 239 -31.63 -0.85 0.79
N LEU A 240 -30.67 -1.06 -0.11
CA LEU A 240 -30.26 -0.09 -1.13
C LEU A 240 -30.74 -0.56 -2.50
N VAL A 241 -31.40 0.32 -3.26
CA VAL A 241 -31.94 0.03 -4.59
C VAL A 241 -31.50 1.11 -5.58
N THR A 242 -30.92 0.70 -6.71
CA THR A 242 -30.52 1.58 -7.81
C THR A 242 -31.31 1.27 -9.09
N PRO A 243 -32.43 1.97 -9.35
CA PRO A 243 -33.39 1.56 -10.40
C PRO A 243 -32.86 1.63 -11.84
N ASP A 244 -31.99 2.61 -12.13
CA ASP A 244 -31.42 2.86 -13.46
C ASP A 244 -30.51 1.74 -13.96
N ASN A 245 -29.85 1.00 -13.07
CA ASN A 245 -29.04 -0.17 -13.41
C ASN A 245 -29.60 -1.49 -12.84
N GLY A 246 -30.70 -1.44 -12.09
CA GLY A 246 -31.41 -2.59 -11.55
C GLY A 246 -30.76 -3.26 -10.34
N GLU A 247 -29.67 -2.72 -9.78
CA GLU A 247 -29.00 -3.35 -8.64
C GLU A 247 -29.78 -3.18 -7.33
N LYS A 248 -29.64 -4.19 -6.48
CA LYS A 248 -30.24 -4.23 -5.14
C LYS A 248 -29.21 -4.79 -4.17
N TYR A 249 -29.13 -4.19 -3.00
CA TYR A 249 -28.23 -4.61 -1.94
C TYR A 249 -28.96 -4.62 -0.59
N LEU A 250 -28.72 -5.66 0.19
CA LEU A 250 -29.00 -5.65 1.62
C LEU A 250 -27.70 -5.28 2.32
N VAL A 251 -27.74 -4.23 3.14
CA VAL A 251 -26.64 -3.76 3.97
C VAL A 251 -27.02 -3.98 5.44
N GLU A 252 -26.17 -4.65 6.19
CA GLU A 252 -26.46 -5.05 7.57
C GLU A 252 -25.34 -4.58 8.49
N MET A 253 -25.70 -3.92 9.59
CA MET A 253 -24.81 -3.67 10.71
C MET A 253 -25.15 -4.65 11.83
N SER A 254 -24.15 -5.44 12.22
CA SER A 254 -24.25 -6.36 13.35
C SER A 254 -22.87 -6.68 13.87
N ASN A 255 -22.72 -6.90 15.19
CA ASN A 255 -21.43 -7.21 15.81
C ASN A 255 -20.33 -6.20 15.45
N ALA A 256 -20.67 -4.90 15.50
CA ALA A 256 -19.79 -3.79 15.11
C ALA A 256 -19.19 -3.90 13.69
N THR A 257 -19.86 -4.65 12.81
CA THR A 257 -19.40 -4.96 11.45
C THR A 257 -20.49 -4.62 10.44
N LEU A 258 -20.12 -3.87 9.41
CA LEU A 258 -20.99 -3.61 8.27
C LEU A 258 -20.72 -4.66 7.18
N THR A 259 -21.77 -5.33 6.73
CA THR A 259 -21.72 -6.28 5.62
C THR A 259 -22.73 -5.88 4.56
N ASN A 260 -22.51 -6.34 3.33
CA ASN A 260 -23.47 -6.16 2.25
C ASN A 260 -23.56 -7.42 1.39
N ILE A 261 -24.67 -7.58 0.68
CA ILE A 261 -24.88 -8.66 -0.28
C ILE A 261 -25.75 -8.21 -1.43
N LYS A 262 -25.24 -8.42 -2.65
CA LYS A 262 -25.90 -8.09 -3.91
C LYS A 262 -27.10 -9.02 -4.18
N ASP A 263 -28.10 -8.49 -4.87
CA ASP A 263 -29.32 -9.16 -5.32
C ASP A 263 -30.20 -9.72 -4.19
N GLN A 264 -29.98 -9.25 -2.96
CA GLN A 264 -30.79 -9.56 -1.79
C GLN A 264 -31.45 -8.30 -1.24
N GLN A 265 -32.60 -8.49 -0.60
CA GLN A 265 -33.34 -7.45 0.12
C GLN A 265 -33.95 -8.09 1.36
N ALA A 266 -33.90 -7.38 2.49
CA ALA A 266 -34.64 -7.79 3.67
C ALA A 266 -36.14 -7.59 3.42
N LYS A 267 -36.97 -8.53 3.90
CA LYS A 267 -38.43 -8.41 3.82
C LYS A 267 -38.95 -7.27 4.70
N ASN A 268 -38.33 -7.09 5.87
CA ASN A 268 -38.65 -6.06 6.85
C ASN A 268 -37.37 -5.28 7.18
N PRO A 269 -36.87 -4.41 6.27
CA PRO A 269 -35.72 -3.56 6.55
C PRO A 269 -36.12 -2.46 7.55
N ASP A 270 -35.15 -1.94 8.31
CA ASP A 270 -35.37 -0.73 9.09
C ASP A 270 -35.48 0.50 8.19
N LEU A 271 -34.71 0.51 7.09
CA LEU A 271 -34.68 1.56 6.08
C LEU A 271 -34.54 1.00 4.67
N THR A 272 -35.25 1.56 3.71
CA THR A 272 -34.98 1.38 2.27
C THR A 272 -34.55 2.71 1.65
N ILE A 273 -33.40 2.72 1.00
CA ILE A 273 -32.84 3.83 0.24
C ILE A 273 -32.96 3.51 -1.24
N THR A 274 -33.71 4.32 -1.98
CA THR A 274 -33.80 4.24 -3.44
C THR A 274 -33.11 5.46 -4.06
N ILE A 275 -32.14 5.24 -4.93
CA ILE A 275 -31.34 6.31 -5.58
C ILE A 275 -30.79 5.76 -6.89
N ASN A 276 -30.82 6.52 -8.00
CA ASN A 276 -30.18 6.05 -9.22
C ASN A 276 -28.65 5.94 -9.03
N ARG A 277 -28.00 4.95 -9.65
CA ARG A 277 -26.54 4.78 -9.62
C ARG A 277 -25.81 6.03 -10.09
N VAL A 278 -26.36 6.75 -11.07
CA VAL A 278 -25.80 8.04 -11.55
C VAL A 278 -25.81 9.14 -10.49
N ASP A 279 -26.82 9.19 -9.62
CA ASP A 279 -26.91 10.15 -8.52
C ASP A 279 -26.10 9.66 -7.31
N LEU A 280 -26.02 8.35 -7.08
CA LEU A 280 -25.14 7.75 -6.06
C LEU A 280 -23.67 8.08 -6.32
N ASN A 281 -23.23 8.14 -7.59
CA ASN A 281 -21.89 8.61 -7.95
C ASN A 281 -21.59 10.01 -7.37
N GLN A 282 -22.57 10.91 -7.30
CA GLN A 282 -22.34 12.25 -6.75
C GLN A 282 -22.05 12.20 -5.25
N VAL A 283 -22.66 11.24 -4.53
CA VAL A 283 -22.35 10.98 -3.11
C VAL A 283 -20.96 10.38 -2.96
N MET A 284 -20.64 9.37 -3.77
CA MET A 284 -19.33 8.71 -3.77
C MET A 284 -18.19 9.71 -4.07
N MET A 285 -18.42 10.69 -4.94
CA MET A 285 -17.47 11.77 -5.24
C MET A 285 -17.44 12.89 -4.18
N GLY A 286 -18.33 12.86 -3.18
CA GLY A 286 -18.48 13.94 -2.20
C GLY A 286 -19.03 15.25 -2.79
N VAL A 287 -19.59 15.23 -4.01
CA VAL A 287 -20.18 16.41 -4.68
C VAL A 287 -21.52 16.76 -4.03
N ASN A 288 -22.38 15.75 -3.83
CA ASN A 288 -23.65 15.87 -3.13
C ASN A 288 -23.66 14.98 -1.89
N THR A 289 -24.53 15.27 -0.94
CA THR A 289 -24.90 14.35 0.13
C THR A 289 -26.20 13.62 -0.21
N PHE A 290 -26.50 12.52 0.48
CA PHE A 290 -27.83 11.92 0.40
C PHE A 290 -28.93 12.93 0.79
N ASP A 291 -28.65 13.81 1.75
CA ASP A 291 -29.61 14.82 2.22
C ASP A 291 -29.95 15.82 1.09
N ASP A 292 -28.95 16.24 0.32
CA ASP A 292 -29.14 17.09 -0.87
C ASP A 292 -30.00 16.37 -1.92
N LEU A 293 -29.70 15.10 -2.21
CA LEU A 293 -30.40 14.32 -3.22
C LEU A 293 -31.84 13.95 -2.81
N VAL A 294 -32.10 13.77 -1.50
CA VAL A 294 -33.46 13.60 -0.99
C VAL A 294 -34.27 14.88 -1.16
N LYS A 295 -33.67 16.04 -0.85
CA LYS A 295 -34.32 17.34 -1.04
C LYS A 295 -34.65 17.62 -2.50
N ASP A 296 -33.76 17.21 -3.41
CA ASP A 296 -33.94 17.36 -4.86
C ASP A 296 -34.87 16.29 -5.48
N GLY A 297 -35.41 15.36 -4.67
CA GLY A 297 -36.31 14.29 -5.14
C GLY A 297 -35.61 13.18 -5.94
N LYS A 298 -34.29 13.09 -5.89
CA LYS A 298 -33.44 12.11 -6.60
C LYS A 298 -33.11 10.88 -5.76
N ALA A 299 -33.23 10.99 -4.44
CA ALA A 299 -33.14 9.87 -3.51
C ALA A 299 -34.41 9.80 -2.64
N LYS A 300 -34.83 8.59 -2.27
CA LYS A 300 -36.01 8.34 -1.44
C LYS A 300 -35.64 7.42 -0.28
N PHE A 301 -36.07 7.80 0.91
CA PHE A 301 -35.87 7.04 2.15
C PHE A 301 -37.23 6.58 2.65
N GLU A 302 -37.40 5.27 2.85
CA GLU A 302 -38.64 4.65 3.33
C GLU A 302 -38.34 3.81 4.58
N GLY A 303 -38.93 4.16 5.72
CA GLY A 303 -38.63 3.54 7.01
C GLY A 303 -38.02 4.53 8.01
N ASP A 304 -37.32 4.01 9.02
CA ASP A 304 -36.61 4.82 10.01
C ASP A 304 -35.29 5.33 9.41
N ARG A 305 -35.01 6.63 9.50
CA ARG A 305 -33.76 7.22 9.02
C ARG A 305 -32.58 6.96 9.97
N LYS A 306 -32.84 6.60 11.23
CA LYS A 306 -31.83 6.40 12.26
C LYS A 306 -30.68 5.45 11.84
N PRO A 307 -30.90 4.29 11.17
CA PRO A 307 -29.83 3.46 10.60
C PRO A 307 -28.82 4.23 9.74
N PHE A 308 -29.31 5.11 8.85
CA PHE A 308 -28.45 5.92 7.99
C PHE A 308 -27.63 6.94 8.80
N ASP A 309 -28.25 7.60 9.78
CA ASP A 309 -27.55 8.56 10.64
C ASP A 309 -26.50 7.89 11.52
N GLN A 310 -26.80 6.70 12.05
CA GLN A 310 -25.85 5.86 12.76
C GLN A 310 -24.67 5.51 11.85
N LEU A 311 -24.93 4.93 10.67
CA LEU A 311 -23.89 4.59 9.70
C LEU A 311 -23.00 5.79 9.36
N ARG A 312 -23.60 6.95 9.05
CA ARG A 312 -22.87 8.19 8.78
C ARG A 312 -21.97 8.62 9.94
N SER A 313 -22.44 8.47 11.18
CA SER A 313 -21.67 8.85 12.38
C SER A 313 -20.49 7.92 12.69
N LEU A 314 -20.50 6.70 12.14
CA LEU A 314 -19.44 5.70 12.29
C LEU A 314 -18.29 5.90 11.30
N MET A 315 -18.50 6.67 10.22
CA MET A 315 -17.50 6.85 9.17
C MET A 315 -16.25 7.58 9.66
N VAL A 316 -15.09 6.98 9.44
CA VAL A 316 -13.78 7.58 9.66
C VAL A 316 -13.18 7.98 8.31
N SER A 317 -12.79 9.25 8.21
CA SER A 317 -12.06 9.75 7.05
C SER A 317 -10.58 9.38 7.17
N PHE A 318 -10.06 8.68 6.18
CA PHE A 318 -8.63 8.39 6.06
C PHE A 318 -7.92 9.55 5.37
N THR A 319 -6.70 9.85 5.82
CA THR A 319 -5.83 10.85 5.17
C THR A 319 -4.52 10.17 4.78
N PRO A 320 -4.01 10.38 3.56
CA PRO A 320 -2.81 9.67 3.07
C PRO A 320 -1.49 10.20 3.65
N ASN A 321 -1.53 11.19 4.55
CA ASN A 321 -0.36 11.80 5.18
C ASN A 321 -0.12 11.29 6.62
N PHE A 322 -0.41 10.01 6.87
CA PHE A 322 -0.08 9.38 8.14
C PHE A 322 1.44 9.25 8.31
N GLU A 323 1.88 9.33 9.55
CA GLU A 323 3.30 9.24 9.91
C GLU A 323 3.85 7.84 9.65
N ILE A 324 4.92 7.74 8.87
CA ILE A 324 5.68 6.50 8.65
C ILE A 324 6.90 6.43 9.60
N LEU A 325 7.62 7.54 9.72
CA LEU A 325 8.81 7.66 10.54
C LEU A 325 8.49 8.48 11.80
N PRO A 326 8.76 8.01 13.02
CA PRO A 326 8.38 8.72 14.24
C PRO A 326 8.98 10.13 14.33
N GLY A 327 8.15 11.11 14.71
CA GLY A 327 8.54 12.51 14.80
C GLY A 327 8.61 13.24 13.46
N THR A 328 7.93 12.74 12.42
CA THR A 328 7.79 13.39 11.11
C THR A 328 6.37 13.80 10.76
N ALA A 329 5.37 13.50 11.62
CA ALA A 329 3.97 13.90 11.40
C ALA A 329 3.82 15.39 11.01
N ALA A 330 2.88 15.66 10.10
CA ALA A 330 2.59 17.02 9.66
C ALA A 330 2.13 17.90 10.84
N LYS A 331 2.62 19.15 10.90
CA LYS A 331 2.29 20.10 11.97
C LYS A 331 0.81 20.54 12.00
N LYS A 332 0.08 20.35 10.90
CA LYS A 332 -1.36 20.64 10.78
C LYS A 332 -2.06 19.43 10.14
N PRO A 333 -3.10 18.87 10.76
CA PRO A 333 -3.90 17.82 10.15
C PRO A 333 -4.59 18.32 8.89
N THR A 334 -4.67 17.47 7.87
CA THR A 334 -5.51 17.73 6.70
C THR A 334 -6.97 17.53 7.10
N PRO A 335 -7.91 18.40 6.68
CA PRO A 335 -9.33 18.15 6.87
C PRO A 335 -9.73 16.78 6.28
N GLY A 336 -10.54 16.01 7.00
CA GLY A 336 -11.06 14.75 6.51
C GLY A 336 -12.04 14.93 5.34
N ALA A 337 -12.13 13.92 4.47
CA ALA A 337 -13.17 13.81 3.44
C ALA A 337 -14.58 13.78 4.03
N LYS A 338 -15.60 14.09 3.21
CA LYS A 338 -17.00 13.99 3.65
C LYS A 338 -17.34 12.53 4.01
N PRO A 339 -18.28 12.28 4.94
CA PRO A 339 -18.73 10.92 5.23
C PRO A 339 -19.24 10.24 3.95
N MET A 340 -18.88 8.97 3.76
CA MET A 340 -19.26 8.14 2.60
C MET A 340 -18.63 8.53 1.24
N GLU A 341 -17.83 9.61 1.19
CA GLU A 341 -16.98 9.93 0.04
C GLU A 341 -15.92 8.83 -0.10
N VAL A 342 -15.69 8.38 -1.33
CA VAL A 342 -14.54 7.53 -1.65
C VAL A 342 -13.29 8.39 -1.47
N PRO A 343 -12.42 8.09 -0.48
CA PRO A 343 -11.16 8.81 -0.33
C PRO A 343 -10.28 8.52 -1.54
N ASP A 344 -9.21 9.29 -1.69
CA ASP A 344 -8.22 9.02 -2.72
C ASP A 344 -7.55 7.67 -2.46
N LEU A 345 -7.96 6.67 -3.24
CA LEU A 345 -7.43 5.32 -3.18
C LEU A 345 -6.22 5.27 -4.11
N LEU A 346 -5.05 5.64 -3.55
CA LEU A 346 -3.71 5.43 -4.12
C LEU A 346 -3.28 6.39 -5.26
N PRO A 347 -1.97 6.70 -5.35
CA PRO A 347 -1.42 7.62 -6.35
C PRO A 347 -1.60 7.10 -7.79
N PRO A 348 -1.97 7.96 -8.76
CA PRO A 348 -1.62 7.74 -10.15
C PRO A 348 -0.10 7.99 -10.27
N ASP A 349 0.57 7.25 -11.15
CA ASP A 349 1.95 7.49 -11.60
C ASP A 349 3.08 6.78 -10.83
N SER A 350 2.94 5.48 -10.57
CA SER A 350 4.12 4.58 -10.51
C SER A 350 4.27 3.65 -11.73
N ALA A 351 3.48 3.90 -12.76
CA ALA A 351 3.85 3.55 -14.12
C ALA A 351 4.86 4.61 -14.60
N GLY A 352 6.09 4.53 -14.10
CA GLY A 352 7.19 5.33 -14.61
C GLY A 352 7.37 5.08 -16.10
N ASP A 353 7.58 6.16 -16.85
CA ASP A 353 8.17 6.11 -18.18
C ASP A 353 9.50 5.37 -18.19
#